data_AF-A0A7K9D433-F1
#
_entry.id   AF-A0A7K9D433-F1
#
_cell.length_a   1.000
_cell.length_b   1.000
_cell.length_c   1.000
_cell.angle_alpha   90.00
_cell.angle_beta   90.00
_cell.angle_gamma   90.00
#
_symmetry.space_group_name_H-M   'P 1'
#
loop_
_entity.id
_entity.type
_entity.pdbx_description
1 polymer ?
#
loop_
_entity_poly.entity_id
_entity_poly.type
_entity_poly.pdbx_seq_one_letter_code
_entity_poly.pdbx_strand_id
1 'polypeptide(L)' 'QKWRPFCLGFQGVVEDFNYGTLLRLDCHQGYTEENTIFATRIQFFAIEIARNREGWNSGVFSRAGQPVAEEVSS' A
#
# COMPACT_ATOMS: atom_id res chain seq x y z
N GLN A 1 3.97 -10.61 -18.04
CA GLN A 1 3.16 -11.76 -17.57
C GLN A 1 3.62 -12.34 -16.21
N LYS A 2 4.36 -11.59 -15.36
CA LYS A 2 4.92 -12.14 -14.09
C LYS A 2 3.94 -12.19 -12.92
N TRP A 3 2.98 -11.26 -12.85
CA TRP A 3 2.05 -11.17 -11.72
C TRP A 3 0.99 -12.27 -11.68
N ARG A 4 0.50 -12.72 -12.84
CA ARG A 4 -0.55 -13.75 -12.90
C ARG A 4 -0.16 -15.07 -12.21
N PRO A 5 0.99 -15.70 -12.52
CA PRO A 5 1.40 -16.92 -11.81
C PRO A 5 1.70 -16.65 -10.33
N PHE A 6 2.26 -15.47 -9.98
CA PHE A 6 2.49 -15.09 -8.59
C PHE A 6 1.18 -15.02 -7.79
N CYS A 7 0.17 -14.30 -8.28
CA CYS A 7 -1.10 -14.16 -7.59
C CYS A 7 -1.83 -15.50 -7.45
N LEU A 8 -1.82 -16.34 -8.48
CA LEU A 8 -2.45 -17.67 -8.45
C LEU A 8 -1.82 -18.61 -7.40
N GLY A 9 -0.55 -18.42 -7.06
CA GLY A 9 0.11 -19.20 -5.99
C GLY A 9 -0.50 -19.00 -4.59
N PHE A 10 -1.32 -17.97 -4.40
CA PHE A 10 -1.99 -17.69 -3.12
C PHE A 10 -3.48 -18.06 -3.11
N GLN A 11 -3.99 -18.67 -4.18
CA GLN A 11 -5.37 -19.13 -4.24
C GLN A 11 -5.62 -20.19 -3.15
N GLY A 12 -6.60 -19.94 -2.28
CA GLY A 12 -6.91 -20.83 -1.14
C GLY A 12 -5.99 -20.69 0.07
N VAL A 13 -4.93 -19.88 -0.03
CA VAL A 13 -4.03 -19.55 1.10
C VAL A 13 -4.39 -18.18 1.68
N VAL A 14 -4.69 -17.22 0.82
CA VAL A 14 -5.09 -15.86 1.21
C VAL A 14 -6.53 -15.62 0.79
N GLU A 15 -7.36 -15.23 1.75
CA GLU A 15 -8.74 -14.85 1.51
C GLU A 15 -8.82 -13.62 0.58
N ASP A 16 -9.69 -13.70 -0.42
CA ASP A 16 -9.83 -12.75 -1.54
C ASP A 16 -8.50 -12.24 -2.10
N PHE A 17 -7.57 -13.16 -2.38
CA PHE A 17 -6.26 -12.84 -2.93
C PHE A 17 -6.31 -11.93 -4.18
N ASN A 18 -7.39 -12.00 -4.95
CA ASN A 18 -7.64 -11.24 -6.17
C ASN A 18 -8.52 -9.98 -5.96
N TYR A 19 -8.89 -9.64 -4.72
CA TYR A 19 -9.68 -8.45 -4.41
C TYR A 19 -8.96 -7.18 -4.86
N GLY A 20 -9.72 -6.23 -5.41
CA GLY A 20 -9.20 -4.97 -5.92
C GLY A 20 -8.86 -3.98 -4.81
N THR A 21 -7.71 -3.32 -4.91
CA THR A 21 -7.29 -2.28 -3.97
C THR A 21 -6.46 -1.21 -4.67
N LEU A 22 -6.25 -0.08 -3.98
CA LEU A 22 -5.44 1.04 -4.46
C LEU A 22 -4.01 0.92 -3.92
N LEU A 23 -3.04 1.04 -4.82
CA LEU A 23 -1.62 0.98 -4.50
C LEU A 23 -0.93 2.28 -4.91
N ARG A 24 -0.11 2.83 -4.01
CA ARG A 24 0.72 4.00 -4.27
C ARG A 24 1.93 3.64 -5.13
N LEU A 25 2.19 4.42 -6.18
CA LEU A 25 3.39 4.26 -7.01
C LEU A 25 4.64 4.70 -6.23
N ASP A 26 4.58 5.86 -5.59
CA ASP A 26 5.56 6.39 -4.65
C ASP A 26 4.97 6.36 -3.22
N CYS A 27 5.63 5.62 -2.31
CA CYS A 27 5.21 5.48 -0.92
C CYS A 27 5.47 6.71 -0.06
N HIS A 28 6.31 7.65 -0.52
CA HIS A 28 6.54 8.92 0.16
C HIS A 28 5.40 9.92 -0.05
N GLN A 29 4.63 9.73 -1.12
CA GLN A 29 3.49 10.59 -1.50
C GLN A 29 2.14 10.00 -1.04
N GLY A 30 1.10 10.83 -1.07
CA GLY A 30 -0.27 10.43 -0.76
C GLY A 30 -0.95 9.69 -1.92
N TYR A 31 -2.21 9.30 -1.73
CA TYR A 31 -3.04 8.81 -2.82
C TYR A 31 -3.52 10.01 -3.67
N THR A 32 -3.03 10.10 -4.91
CA THR A 32 -3.49 11.05 -5.94
C THR A 32 -3.79 10.29 -7.23
N GLU A 33 -4.43 10.91 -8.22
CA GLU A 33 -4.70 10.28 -9.51
C GLU A 33 -3.41 9.81 -10.19
N GLU A 34 -2.35 10.61 -10.11
CA GLU A 34 -1.06 10.35 -10.73
C GLU A 34 -0.21 9.34 -9.95
N ASN A 35 -0.44 9.23 -8.63
CA ASN A 35 0.33 8.36 -7.74
C ASN A 35 -0.40 7.06 -7.37
N THR A 36 -1.56 6.77 -7.95
CA THR A 36 -2.38 5.63 -7.55
C THR A 36 -2.70 4.72 -8.73
N ILE A 37 -2.54 3.41 -8.52
CA ILE A 37 -2.98 2.39 -9.47
C ILE A 37 -3.91 1.38 -8.80
N PHE A 38 -4.75 0.75 -9.62
CA PHE A 38 -5.54 -0.40 -9.20
C PHE A 38 -4.68 -1.67 -9.22
N ALA A 39 -4.66 -2.40 -8.11
CA ALA A 39 -3.91 -3.62 -7.93
C ALA A 39 -4.75 -4.68 -7.22
N THR A 40 -4.34 -5.94 -7.32
CA THR A 40 -4.92 -7.03 -6.49
C THR A 40 -4.34 -7.00 -5.08
N ARG A 41 -5.09 -7.54 -4.10
CA ARG A 41 -4.68 -7.65 -2.70
C ARG A 41 -3.31 -8.29 -2.54
N ILE A 42 -3.01 -9.34 -3.30
CA ILE A 42 -1.69 -9.99 -3.28
C ILE A 42 -0.57 -9.09 -3.81
N GLN A 43 -0.82 -8.31 -4.86
CA GLN A 43 0.17 -7.35 -5.35
C GLN A 43 0.44 -6.26 -4.31
N PHE A 44 -0.62 -5.75 -3.68
CA PHE A 44 -0.52 -4.79 -2.59
C PHE A 44 0.30 -5.34 -1.42
N PHE A 45 -0.01 -6.55 -0.94
CA PHE A 45 0.76 -7.18 0.14
C PHE A 45 2.22 -7.39 -0.23
N ALA A 46 2.51 -7.92 -1.42
CA ALA A 46 3.88 -8.14 -1.85
C ALA A 46 4.71 -6.84 -1.80
N ILE A 47 4.15 -5.74 -2.29
CA ILE A 47 4.83 -4.45 -2.39
C ILE A 47 4.92 -3.75 -1.03
N GLU A 48 3.82 -3.68 -0.27
CA GLU A 48 3.80 -2.99 1.02
C GLU A 48 4.60 -3.76 2.11
N ILE A 49 4.63 -5.08 2.07
CA ILE A 49 5.49 -5.87 2.96
C ILE A 49 6.97 -5.59 2.65
N ALA A 50 7.36 -5.55 1.37
CA ALA A 50 8.73 -5.20 0.99
C ALA A 50 9.09 -3.77 1.44
N ARG A 51 8.21 -2.79 1.18
CA ARG A 51 8.38 -1.39 1.63
C ARG A 51 8.54 -1.27 3.14
N ASN A 52 7.76 -2.03 3.91
CA ASN A 52 7.88 -2.04 5.37
C ASN A 52 9.19 -2.68 5.84
N ARG A 53 9.60 -3.80 5.24
CA ARG A 53 10.84 -4.49 5.59
C ARG A 53 12.11 -3.70 5.23
N GLU A 54 12.05 -2.92 4.16
CA GLU A 54 13.14 -2.08 3.68
C GLU A 54 13.12 -0.64 4.27
N GLY A 55 12.08 -0.28 5.02
CA GLY A 55 11.98 1.02 5.69
C GLY A 55 11.45 2.18 4.83
N TRP A 56 11.04 1.93 3.58
CA TRP A 56 10.47 2.96 2.70
C TRP A 56 9.17 3.59 3.25
N ASN A 57 8.42 2.82 4.05
CA ASN A 57 7.19 3.28 4.69
C ASN A 57 7.39 3.92 6.07
N SER A 58 8.62 4.02 6.59
CA SER A 58 8.87 4.57 7.94
C SER A 58 8.35 6.00 8.10
N GLY A 59 8.39 6.82 7.06
CA GLY A 59 7.84 8.17 7.09
C GLY A 59 6.32 8.22 7.30
N VAL A 60 5.57 7.21 6.84
CA VAL A 60 4.12 7.11 7.08
C VAL A 60 3.85 6.79 8.55
N PHE A 61 4.61 5.85 9.13
CA PHE A 61 4.51 5.49 10.54
C PHE A 61 4.80 6.68 11.46
N SER A 62 5.88 7.43 11.18
CA SER A 62 6.24 8.61 11.99
C SER A 62 5.16 9.70 11.95
N ARG A 63 4.51 9.92 10.80
CA ARG A 63 3.40 10.88 10.67
C ARG A 63 2.14 10.42 11.38
N ALA A 64 1.85 9.11 11.37
CA ALA A 64 0.70 8.55 12.08
C ALA A 64 0.82 8.65 13.61
N GLY A 65 2.04 8.78 14.13
CA GLY A 65 2.30 9.00 15.56
C GLY A 65 2.31 10.46 16.01
N GLN A 66 2.17 11.43 15.09
CA GLN A 66 2.08 12.84 15.46
C GLN A 66 0.62 13.19 15.81
N PRO A 67 0.36 13.85 16.97
CA PRO A 67 -0.97 14.37 17.25
C PRO A 67 -1.31 15.42 16.20
N VAL A 68 -2.51 15.33 15.63
CA VAL A 68 -3.04 16.33 14.71
C VAL A 68 -3.09 17.66 15.47
N ALA A 69 -2.29 18.64 15.05
CA ALA A 69 -2.42 19.99 15.59
C ALA A 69 -3.77 20.55 15.12
N GLU A 70 -4.66 20.84 16.06
CA GLU A 70 -5.91 21.57 15.80
C GLU A 70 -5.56 22.92 15.14
N GLU A 71 -5.92 23.08 13.87
CA GLU A 71 -6.01 24.40 13.25
C GLU A 71 -7.17 25.15 13.91
N VAL A 72 -6.87 25.90 14.96
CA VAL A 72 -7.76 26.94 15.49
C VAL A 72 -7.78 28.07 14.47
N SER A 73 -8.74 28.04 13.54
CA SER A 73 -9.07 29.19 12.71
C SER A 73 -9.61 30.29 13.62
N SER A 74 -8.87 31.42 13.68
CA SER A 74 -9.41 32.71 14.12
C SER A 74 -10.38 33.27 13.08
#